data_AF-A0A2A4LF09-F1
#
_entry.id   AF-A0A2A4LF09-F1
#
_cell.length_a   1.000
_cell.length_b   1.000
_cell.length_c   1.000
_cell.angle_alpha   90.00
_cell.angle_beta   90.00
_cell.angle_gamma   90.00
#
_symmetry.space_group_name_H-M   'P 1'
#
loop_
_entity.id
_entity.type
_entity.pdbx_description
1 polymer ?
#
loop_
_entity_poly.entity_id
_entity_poly.type
_entity_poly.pdbx_seq_one_letter_code
_entity_poly.pdbx_strand_id
1 'polypeptide(L)'
;MEKLTHTLRERYTTLDFARSDIMSRARDHAKFTIPRLFLDRTFQGHQSTTRTPELFSSKPAQVIKKLASTFANTLFPTNDTPFFEFKFGPEVTEDERKALSDFMVQAEMRTLDAIQASNYREKLYSALEHAIVLPGSLMFQEKLGA
;
A
#
# COMPACT_ATOMS: atom_id res chain seq x y z
N MET A 1 -22.34 12.65 4.26
CA MET A 1 -21.84 12.04 5.51
C MET A 1 -23.03 11.46 6.23
N GLU A 2 -23.34 10.18 5.98
CA GLU A 2 -24.41 9.47 6.67
C GLU A 2 -24.10 9.46 8.17
N LYS A 3 -25.00 10.01 8.99
CA LYS A 3 -24.80 10.13 10.44
C LYS A 3 -24.59 8.72 11.01
N LEU A 4 -23.44 8.46 11.64
CA LEU A 4 -23.20 7.21 12.38
C LEU A 4 -24.21 7.11 13.53
N THR A 5 -25.27 6.33 13.34
CA THR A 5 -26.25 5.98 14.36
C THR A 5 -25.72 4.92 15.34
N HIS A 6 -24.62 4.24 15.02
CA HIS A 6 -23.97 3.22 15.83
C HIS A 6 -22.57 3.67 16.27
N THR A 7 -22.10 3.15 17.41
CA THR A 7 -20.72 3.40 17.85
C THR A 7 -19.72 2.83 16.84
N LEU A 8 -18.54 3.44 16.70
CA LEU A 8 -17.48 2.97 15.80
C LEU A 8 -17.11 1.50 16.05
N ARG A 9 -17.15 1.08 17.32
CA ARG A 9 -16.89 -0.29 17.74
C ARG A 9 -17.93 -1.25 17.18
N GLU A 10 -19.22 -0.96 17.34
CA GLU A 10 -20.30 -1.82 16.83
C GLU A 10 -20.18 -1.98 15.31
N ARG A 11 -19.97 -0.86 14.61
CA ARG A 11 -19.77 -0.88 13.16
C ARG A 11 -18.57 -1.74 12.75
N TYR A 12 -17.44 -1.61 13.45
CA TYR A 12 -16.27 -2.44 13.20
C TYR A 12 -16.56 -3.93 13.45
N THR A 13 -17.25 -4.28 14.54
CA THR A 13 -17.56 -5.68 14.86
C THR A 13 -18.47 -6.34 13.82
N THR A 14 -19.47 -5.62 13.31
CA THR A 14 -20.34 -6.11 12.23
C THR A 14 -19.55 -6.36 10.94
N LEU A 15 -18.67 -5.41 10.58
CA LEU A 15 -17.85 -5.54 9.37
C LEU A 15 -16.74 -6.59 9.51
N ASP A 16 -16.16 -6.77 10.69
CA ASP A 16 -15.13 -7.80 10.93
C ASP A 16 -15.72 -9.21 10.86
N PHE A 17 -16.97 -9.39 11.35
CA PHE A 17 -17.69 -10.65 11.17
C PHE A 17 -17.89 -10.96 9.69
N ALA A 18 -18.34 -9.97 8.89
CA ALA A 18 -18.51 -10.13 7.45
C ALA A 18 -17.18 -10.45 6.72
N ARG A 19 -16.06 -9.89 7.21
CA ARG A 19 -14.72 -10.10 6.61
C ARG A 19 -14.06 -11.43 7.03
N SER A 20 -14.60 -12.14 8.02
CA SER A 20 -13.95 -13.30 8.65
C SER A 20 -13.59 -14.42 7.67
N ASP A 21 -14.46 -14.72 6.70
CA ASP A 21 -14.24 -15.75 5.67
C ASP A 21 -13.06 -15.40 4.76
N ILE A 22 -13.04 -14.16 4.25
CA ILE A 22 -11.95 -13.65 3.42
C ILE A 22 -10.62 -13.69 4.19
N MET A 23 -10.65 -13.35 5.48
CA MET A 23 -9.48 -13.44 6.35
C MET A 23 -9.03 -14.89 6.58
N SER A 24 -9.93 -15.87 6.63
CA SER A 24 -9.53 -17.27 6.76
C SER A 24 -8.74 -17.74 5.54
N ARG A 25 -9.26 -17.45 4.33
CA ARG A 25 -8.56 -17.76 3.07
C ARG A 25 -7.20 -17.08 2.99
N ALA A 26 -7.10 -15.83 3.45
CA ALA A 26 -5.85 -15.09 3.48
C ALA A 26 -4.78 -15.77 4.38
N ARG A 27 -5.18 -16.42 5.49
CA ARG A 27 -4.25 -17.22 6.34
C ARG A 27 -3.70 -18.41 5.58
N ASP A 28 -4.57 -19.12 4.87
CA ASP A 28 -4.15 -20.28 4.08
C ASP A 28 -3.17 -19.86 2.98
N HIS A 29 -3.47 -18.76 2.27
CA HIS A 29 -2.56 -18.22 1.26
C HIS A 29 -1.20 -17.81 1.85
N ALA A 30 -1.19 -17.09 2.97
CA ALA A 30 0.05 -16.71 3.65
C ALA A 30 0.87 -17.91 4.12
N LYS A 31 0.21 -18.95 4.65
CA LYS A 31 0.86 -20.18 5.13
C LYS A 31 1.65 -20.91 4.05
N PHE A 32 1.18 -20.92 2.80
CA PHE A 32 1.88 -21.59 1.69
C PHE A 32 2.84 -20.67 0.92
N THR A 33 2.88 -19.39 1.25
CA THR A 33 3.66 -18.40 0.51
C THR A 33 4.66 -17.68 1.39
N ILE A 34 4.22 -16.71 2.18
CA ILE A 34 5.05 -15.92 3.07
C ILE A 34 4.33 -15.87 4.44
N PRO A 35 4.61 -16.83 5.33
CA PRO A 35 3.88 -16.96 6.60
C PRO A 35 3.95 -15.73 7.50
N ARG A 36 5.04 -14.96 7.42
CA ARG A 36 5.22 -13.72 8.20
C ARG A 36 4.24 -12.60 7.84
N LEU A 37 3.60 -12.64 6.66
CA LEU A 37 2.64 -11.60 6.26
C LEU A 37 1.31 -11.69 7.00
N PHE A 38 0.90 -12.90 7.39
CA PHE A 38 -0.32 -13.08 8.16
C PHE A 38 -0.21 -14.31 9.05
N LEU A 39 -0.06 -14.05 10.35
CA LEU A 39 0.07 -15.09 11.35
C LEU A 39 -1.31 -15.68 11.69
N ASP A 40 -1.33 -16.98 11.98
CA ASP A 40 -2.57 -17.68 12.34
C ASP A 40 -3.11 -17.22 13.71
N ARG A 41 -4.44 -17.20 13.87
CA ARG A 41 -5.13 -16.79 15.11
C ARG A 41 -4.81 -17.70 16.31
N THR A 42 -4.37 -18.94 16.04
CA THR A 42 -3.92 -19.90 17.06
C THR A 42 -2.63 -19.46 17.74
N PHE A 43 -1.88 -18.52 17.14
CA PHE A 43 -0.81 -17.79 17.80
C PHE A 43 -1.38 -16.67 18.66
N GLN A 44 -2.07 -17.04 19.73
CA GLN A 44 -2.48 -16.11 20.78
C GLN A 44 -1.24 -15.60 21.50
N GLY A 45 -0.75 -14.46 21.04
CA GLY A 45 0.39 -13.77 21.62
C GLY A 45 1.22 -13.16 20.52
N HIS A 46 1.31 -11.84 20.50
CA HIS A 46 2.26 -11.05 19.74
C HIS A 46 3.70 -11.28 20.25
N GLN A 47 4.06 -12.53 20.56
CA GLN A 47 5.34 -12.90 21.10
C GLN A 47 6.33 -12.96 19.94
N SER A 48 7.33 -12.09 20.01
CA SER A 48 8.46 -11.93 19.10
C SER A 48 9.31 -13.20 18.88
N THR A 49 8.97 -14.30 19.56
CA THR A 49 9.66 -15.61 19.53
C THR A 49 8.89 -16.68 18.77
N THR A 50 7.78 -16.33 18.12
CA THR A 50 6.90 -17.31 17.48
C THR A 50 7.55 -17.85 16.20
N ARG A 51 7.86 -19.16 16.17
CA ARG A 51 8.40 -19.85 15.00
C ARG A 51 7.35 -19.88 13.89
N THR A 52 7.59 -19.16 12.81
CA THR A 52 6.77 -19.28 11.59
C THR A 52 6.88 -20.70 11.04
N PRO A 53 5.80 -21.26 10.47
CA PRO A 53 5.84 -22.59 9.89
C PRO A 53 6.92 -22.65 8.80
N GLU A 54 7.70 -23.73 8.79
CA GLU A 54 8.67 -23.98 7.73
C GLU A 54 7.93 -24.38 6.46
N LEU A 55 8.29 -23.71 5.36
CA LEU A 55 7.73 -24.00 4.05
C LEU A 55 8.45 -25.20 3.44
N PHE A 56 7.69 -26.13 2.88
CA PHE A 56 8.25 -27.24 2.08
C PHE A 56 8.99 -26.75 0.83
N SER A 57 8.66 -25.56 0.32
CA SER A 57 9.30 -24.95 -0.85
C SER A 57 9.34 -23.42 -0.74
N SER A 58 10.45 -22.82 -1.14
CA SER A 58 10.64 -21.36 -1.21
C SER A 58 10.13 -20.73 -2.51
N LYS A 59 9.77 -21.54 -3.52
CA LYS A 59 9.40 -21.07 -4.86
C LYS A 59 8.20 -20.12 -4.85
N PRO A 60 7.09 -20.39 -4.12
CA PRO A 60 5.95 -19.46 -4.07
C PRO A 60 6.34 -18.09 -3.49
N ALA A 61 7.14 -18.07 -2.42
CA ALA A 61 7.63 -16.85 -1.80
C ALA A 61 8.48 -16.01 -2.76
N GLN A 62 9.38 -16.66 -3.52
CA GLN A 62 10.23 -15.98 -4.49
C GLN A 62 9.42 -15.35 -5.63
N VAL A 63 8.39 -16.03 -6.13
CA VAL A 63 7.52 -15.51 -7.20
C VAL A 63 6.79 -14.26 -6.72
N ILE A 64 6.21 -14.29 -5.52
CA ILE A 64 5.49 -13.13 -4.96
C ILE A 64 6.43 -11.95 -4.75
N LYS A 65 7.62 -12.18 -4.17
CA LYS A 65 8.61 -11.13 -3.97
C LYS A 65 9.11 -10.52 -5.28
N LYS A 66 9.32 -11.36 -6.30
CA LYS A 66 9.70 -10.89 -7.64
C LYS A 66 8.58 -10.07 -8.26
N LEU A 67 7.33 -10.53 -8.17
CA LEU A 67 6.17 -9.82 -8.68
C LEU A 67 5.99 -8.45 -8.00
N ALA A 68 6.04 -8.40 -6.66
CA ALA A 68 5.97 -7.17 -5.89
C ALA A 68 7.11 -6.20 -6.25
N SER A 69 8.33 -6.71 -6.44
CA SER A 69 9.47 -5.90 -6.85
C SER A 69 9.31 -5.33 -8.25
N THR A 70 8.84 -6.15 -9.21
CA THR A 70 8.53 -5.68 -10.56
C THR A 70 7.48 -4.58 -10.52
N PHE A 71 6.37 -4.77 -9.80
CA PHE A 71 5.32 -3.75 -9.68
C PHE A 71 5.81 -2.47 -9.03
N ALA A 72 6.59 -2.57 -7.95
CA ALA A 72 7.16 -1.40 -7.28
C ALA A 72 8.05 -0.60 -8.24
N ASN A 73 8.87 -1.28 -9.05
CA ASN A 73 9.75 -0.62 -10.02
C ASN A 73 9.00 -0.04 -11.22
N THR A 74 7.91 -0.67 -11.66
CA THR A 74 7.10 -0.15 -12.77
C THR A 74 6.25 1.04 -12.37
N LEU A 75 5.75 1.05 -11.14
CA LEU A 75 4.91 2.14 -10.63
C LEU A 75 5.74 3.32 -10.11
N PHE A 76 6.88 3.02 -9.49
CA PHE A 76 7.82 4.00 -8.95
C PHE A 76 9.21 3.71 -9.54
N PRO A 77 9.48 4.22 -10.75
CA PRO A 77 10.78 4.05 -11.37
C PRO A 77 11.86 4.68 -10.49
N THR A 78 13.04 4.08 -10.48
CA THR A 78 14.23 4.60 -9.77
C THR A 78 14.89 5.78 -10.47
N ASN A 79 14.29 6.26 -11.55
CA ASN A 79 14.83 7.35 -12.33
C ASN A 79 14.44 8.67 -11.65
N ASP A 80 15.28 9.69 -11.75
CA ASP A 80 15.01 11.04 -11.24
C ASP A 80 14.01 11.82 -12.13
N THR A 81 13.09 11.11 -12.76
CA THR A 81 12.06 11.67 -13.65
C THR A 81 10.68 11.41 -13.07
N PRO A 82 9.76 12.40 -13.08
CA PRO A 82 8.40 12.20 -12.57
C PRO A 82 7.68 11.12 -13.37
N PHE A 83 7.04 10.20 -12.65
CA PHE A 83 6.16 9.20 -13.24
C PHE A 83 4.72 9.72 -13.39
N PHE A 84 4.47 10.97 -12.98
CA PHE A 84 3.18 11.64 -13.03
C PHE A 84 3.34 12.99 -13.74
N GLU A 85 2.24 13.50 -14.28
CA GLU A 85 2.15 14.79 -14.96
C GLU A 85 0.97 15.55 -14.36
N PHE A 86 1.20 16.78 -13.93
CA PHE A 86 0.15 17.68 -13.53
C PHE A 86 -0.47 18.30 -14.79
N LYS A 87 -1.80 18.26 -14.88
CA LYS A 87 -2.56 18.85 -15.98
C LYS A 87 -3.45 19.94 -15.46
N PHE A 88 -3.52 21.04 -16.20
CA PHE A 88 -4.47 22.10 -15.94
C PHE A 88 -5.90 21.60 -16.17
N GLY A 89 -6.82 22.06 -15.32
CA GLY A 89 -8.24 21.89 -15.54
C GLY A 89 -8.75 22.70 -16.74
N PRO A 90 -9.97 22.39 -17.23
CA PRO A 90 -10.56 23.03 -18.41
C PRO A 90 -10.86 24.53 -18.22
N GLU A 91 -10.88 25.02 -16.98
CA GLU A 91 -11.14 26.42 -16.63
C GLU A 91 -9.99 27.41 -16.89
N VAL A 92 -8.77 26.92 -17.19
CA VAL A 92 -7.58 27.76 -17.36
C VAL A 92 -7.44 28.22 -18.81
N THR A 93 -7.21 29.52 -19.02
CA THR A 93 -6.98 30.06 -20.38
C THR A 93 -5.61 29.68 -20.94
N GLU A 94 -5.46 29.62 -22.27
CA GLU A 94 -4.19 29.25 -22.91
C GLU A 94 -3.03 30.21 -22.59
N ASP A 95 -3.33 31.49 -22.31
CA ASP A 95 -2.32 32.47 -21.91
C ASP A 95 -1.81 32.20 -20.48
N GLU A 96 -2.71 31.87 -19.55
CA GLU A 96 -2.34 31.46 -18.19
C GLU A 96 -1.59 30.13 -18.18
N ARG A 97 -1.96 29.21 -19.08
CA ARG A 97 -1.31 27.91 -19.25
C ARG A 97 0.17 28.04 -19.58
N LYS A 98 0.50 28.94 -20.51
CA LYS A 98 1.90 29.23 -20.90
C LYS A 98 2.67 29.94 -19.79
N ALA A 99 2.02 30.80 -19.02
CA ALA A 99 2.66 31.50 -17.90
C ALA A 99 2.96 30.55 -16.72
N LEU A 100 2.11 29.54 -16.50
CA LEU A 100 2.20 28.63 -15.35
C LEU A 100 2.88 27.29 -15.66
N SER A 101 3.20 26.98 -16.92
CA SER A 101 3.81 25.70 -17.30
C SER A 101 5.13 25.43 -16.57
N ASP A 102 5.99 26.44 -16.48
CA ASP A 102 7.29 26.30 -15.83
C ASP A 102 7.15 26.07 -14.32
N PHE A 103 6.14 26.69 -13.70
CA PHE A 103 5.83 26.48 -12.29
C PHE A 103 5.32 25.06 -12.03
N MET A 104 4.53 24.49 -12.95
CA MET A 104 4.05 23.11 -12.81
C MET A 104 5.19 22.11 -12.88
N VAL A 105 6.12 22.27 -13.84
CA VAL A 105 7.31 21.41 -13.92
C VAL A 105 8.13 21.50 -12.63
N GLN A 106 8.31 22.71 -12.08
CA GLN A 106 8.98 22.86 -10.78
C GLN A 106 8.20 22.21 -9.63
N ALA A 107 6.87 22.27 -9.64
CA ALA A 107 6.04 21.63 -8.62
C ALA A 107 6.09 20.08 -8.71
N GLU A 108 6.15 19.53 -9.93
CA GLU A 108 6.35 18.09 -10.16
C GLU A 108 7.69 17.62 -9.62
N MET A 109 8.77 18.36 -9.92
CA MET A 109 10.11 18.09 -9.38
C MET A 109 10.10 18.10 -7.85
N ARG A 110 9.56 19.15 -7.23
CA ARG A 110 9.48 19.24 -5.75
C ARG A 110 8.67 18.11 -5.13
N THR A 111 7.60 17.69 -5.79
CA THR A 111 6.77 16.58 -5.33
C THR A 111 7.52 15.26 -5.45
N LEU A 112 8.27 15.07 -6.55
CA LEU A 112 9.14 13.91 -6.73
C LEU A 112 10.23 13.87 -5.65
N ASP A 113 10.90 14.98 -5.36
CA ASP A 113 11.91 15.09 -4.31
C ASP A 113 11.32 14.72 -2.93
N ALA A 114 10.11 15.21 -2.62
CA ALA A 114 9.41 14.88 -1.39
C ALA A 114 9.05 13.38 -1.30
N ILE A 115 8.67 12.77 -2.43
CA ILE A 115 8.41 11.32 -2.51
C ILE A 115 9.71 10.54 -2.32
N GLN A 116 10.81 10.95 -2.95
CA GLN A 116 12.12 10.30 -2.85
C GLN A 116 12.74 10.43 -1.46
N ALA A 117 12.58 11.58 -0.80
CA ALA A 117 13.01 11.81 0.58
C ALA A 117 12.24 10.95 1.60
N SER A 118 11.07 10.44 1.21
CA SER A 118 10.25 9.58 2.04
C SER A 118 10.49 8.10 1.73
N ASN A 119 10.26 7.23 2.72
CA ASN A 119 10.36 5.77 2.53
C ASN A 119 9.12 5.16 1.83
N TYR A 120 8.45 5.89 0.92
CA TYR A 120 7.24 5.39 0.25
C TYR A 120 7.49 4.12 -0.55
N ARG A 121 8.67 3.98 -1.18
CA ARG A 121 8.97 2.80 -2.00
C ARG A 121 8.99 1.51 -1.20
N GLU A 122 9.60 1.52 -0.01
CA GLU A 122 9.63 0.37 0.88
C GLU A 122 8.23 0.06 1.43
N LYS A 123 7.50 1.10 1.84
CA LYS A 123 6.12 0.97 2.34
C LYS A 123 5.19 0.41 1.26
N LEU A 124 5.33 0.87 0.01
CA LEU A 124 4.56 0.38 -1.12
C LEU A 124 4.94 -1.06 -1.47
N TYR A 125 6.23 -1.40 -1.45
CA TYR A 125 6.65 -2.79 -1.65
C TYR A 125 5.98 -3.72 -0.63
N SER A 126 5.99 -3.33 0.65
CA SER A 126 5.28 -4.07 1.69
C SER A 126 3.77 -4.11 1.42
N ALA A 127 3.15 -2.99 1.06
CA ALA A 127 1.73 -2.93 0.74
C ALA A 127 1.34 -3.81 -0.47
N LEU A 128 2.23 -3.96 -1.45
CA LEU A 128 2.08 -4.83 -2.62
C LEU A 128 2.25 -6.31 -2.23
N GLU A 129 3.21 -6.66 -1.37
CA GLU A 129 3.30 -8.02 -0.82
C GLU A 129 1.97 -8.41 -0.13
N HIS A 130 1.41 -7.50 0.67
CA HIS A 130 0.11 -7.71 1.30
C HIS A 130 -1.03 -7.76 0.29
N ALA A 131 -1.07 -6.90 -0.74
CA ALA A 131 -2.16 -6.89 -1.73
C ALA A 131 -2.14 -8.13 -2.65
N ILE A 132 -0.99 -8.76 -2.86
CA ILE A 132 -0.86 -9.99 -3.66
C ILE A 132 -1.31 -11.21 -2.86
N VAL A 133 -0.97 -11.29 -1.57
CA VAL A 133 -1.22 -12.48 -0.72
C VAL A 133 -2.52 -12.37 0.08
N LEU A 134 -2.83 -11.17 0.56
CA LEU A 134 -4.02 -10.85 1.35
C LEU A 134 -5.05 -10.13 0.48
N PRO A 135 -6.33 -10.10 0.88
CA PRO A 135 -7.38 -9.44 0.10
C PRO A 135 -7.23 -7.92 -0.05
N GLY A 136 -6.33 -7.29 0.68
CA GLY A 136 -6.07 -5.87 0.55
C GLY A 136 -5.06 -5.35 1.57
N SER A 137 -4.57 -4.15 1.30
CA SER A 137 -3.70 -3.39 2.19
C SER A 137 -4.29 -1.99 2.41
N LEU A 138 -4.06 -1.43 3.59
CA LEU A 138 -4.48 -0.07 3.94
C LEU A 138 -3.22 0.75 4.18
N MET A 139 -3.01 1.79 3.37
CA MET A 139 -1.97 2.79 3.60
C MET A 139 -2.59 4.02 4.25
N PHE A 140 -2.04 4.44 5.38
CA PHE A 140 -2.42 5.66 6.07
C PHE A 140 -1.22 6.60 6.10
N GLN A 141 -1.42 7.80 5.60
CA GLN A 141 -0.43 8.88 5.64
C GLN A 141 -0.96 9.95 6.61
N GLU A 142 -0.26 10.15 7.71
CA GLU A 142 -0.51 11.29 8.58
C GLU A 142 -0.12 12.56 7.83
N LYS A 143 -0.91 13.63 8.02
CA LYS A 143 -0.49 14.95 7.54
C LYS A 143 0.77 15.32 8.30
N LEU A 144 1.84 15.59 7.56
CA LEU A 144 3.01 16.28 8.11
C LEU A 144 2.50 17.60 8.70
N GLY A 145 2.83 17.87 9.97
CA GLY A 145 2.24 18.94 10.77
C GLY A 145 2.18 20.30 10.08
N ALA A 146 1.09 21.03 10.35
CA ALA A 146 0.94 22.44 10.04
C ALA A 146 1.97 23.30 10.79
#